data_AF-A0A412G2X8-F1
#
_entry.id   AF-A0A412G2X8-F1
#
_cell.length_a   1.000
_cell.length_b   1.000
_cell.length_c   1.000
_cell.angle_alpha   90.00
_cell.angle_beta   90.00
_cell.angle_gamma   90.00
#
_symmetry.space_group_name_H-M   'P 1'
#
loop_
_entity.id
_entity.type
_entity.pdbx_description
1 polymer ?
#
loop_
_entity_poly.entity_id
_entity_poly.type
_entity_poly.pdbx_seq_one_letter_code
_entity_poly.pdbx_strand_id
1 'polypeptide(L)'
;MEICYSPLVGKAVNLDHVADEMFSQRMLGDGMAIAPEAREVYSPVAGEITMVYETQHAIGIKTETGIEILLHIGIDTVMLGGTPFDTKVQVGDHVQPGDLLTIVDWNYIRKKGCDTIVPVLAINRKVKLLKSEENVKPGEALFEIEA
;
A
#
# COMPACT_ATOMS: atom_id res chain seq x y z
N MET A 1 7.77 9.55 -15.94
CA MET A 1 8.11 9.47 -14.51
C MET A 1 6.81 9.73 -13.76
N GLU A 2 6.42 8.79 -12.93
CA GLU A 2 5.15 8.80 -12.21
C GLU A 2 5.44 8.80 -10.72
N ILE A 3 4.66 9.54 -9.94
CA ILE A 3 4.86 9.67 -8.49
C ILE A 3 3.81 8.84 -7.77
N CYS A 4 4.26 8.00 -6.85
CA CYS A 4 3.40 7.33 -5.89
C CYS A 4 3.37 8.16 -4.61
N TYR A 5 2.17 8.53 -4.17
CA TYR A 5 1.97 9.28 -2.92
C TYR A 5 1.79 8.33 -1.73
N SER A 6 1.97 8.83 -0.52
CA SER A 6 1.64 8.05 0.68
C SER A 6 0.12 7.76 0.70
N PRO A 7 -0.31 6.50 0.87
CA PRO A 7 -1.71 6.17 0.98
C PRO A 7 -2.27 6.33 2.39
N LEU A 8 -1.47 6.63 3.41
CA LEU A 8 -1.97 6.80 4.77
C LEU A 8 -1.09 7.73 5.62
N VAL A 9 -1.60 8.11 6.79
CA VAL A 9 -0.80 8.79 7.82
C VAL A 9 0.01 7.74 8.56
N GLY A 10 1.32 7.95 8.67
CA GLY A 10 2.20 7.03 9.37
C GLY A 10 3.67 7.38 9.23
N LYS A 11 4.54 6.43 9.55
CA LYS A 11 5.99 6.55 9.33
C LYS A 11 6.42 5.74 8.12
N ALA A 12 7.12 6.35 7.17
CA ALA A 12 7.74 5.65 6.05
C ALA A 12 8.88 4.75 6.55
N VAL A 13 8.93 3.51 6.06
CA VAL A 13 9.85 2.45 6.44
C VAL A 13 10.41 1.80 5.19
N ASN A 14 11.73 1.78 5.04
CA ASN A 14 12.36 1.09 3.91
C ASN A 14 11.95 -0.39 3.90
N LEU A 15 11.69 -0.93 2.70
CA LEU A 15 11.42 -2.36 2.51
C LEU A 15 12.49 -3.25 3.15
N ASP A 16 13.76 -2.81 3.18
CA ASP A 16 14.86 -3.53 3.84
C ASP A 16 14.61 -3.81 5.33
N HIS A 17 13.75 -3.01 5.98
CA HIS A 17 13.40 -3.14 7.40
C HIS A 17 12.07 -3.88 7.63
N VAL A 18 11.40 -4.30 6.56
CA VAL A 18 10.17 -5.10 6.65
C VAL A 18 10.55 -6.55 6.98
N ALA A 19 9.96 -7.10 8.04
CA ALA A 19 10.25 -8.45 8.54
C ALA A 19 9.57 -9.56 7.71
N ASP A 20 9.63 -9.45 6.38
CA ASP A 20 9.10 -10.40 5.42
C ASP A 20 9.99 -10.40 4.17
N GLU A 21 10.45 -11.59 3.75
CA GLU A 21 11.40 -11.74 2.65
C GLU A 21 10.81 -11.34 1.28
N MET A 22 9.51 -11.51 1.07
CA MET A 22 8.85 -11.14 -0.17
C MET A 22 8.98 -9.64 -0.43
N PHE A 23 8.89 -8.83 0.63
CA PHE A 23 8.99 -7.37 0.58
C PHE A 23 10.43 -6.88 0.71
N SER A 24 11.18 -7.37 1.70
CA SER A 24 12.56 -6.89 1.94
C SER A 24 13.53 -7.24 0.81
N GLN A 25 13.30 -8.34 0.11
CA GLN A 25 14.09 -8.71 -1.07
C GLN A 25 13.51 -8.17 -2.38
N ARG A 26 12.44 -7.36 -2.33
CA ARG A 26 11.79 -6.75 -3.51
C ARG A 26 11.39 -7.78 -4.57
N MET A 27 10.90 -8.94 -4.14
CA MET A 27 10.63 -10.07 -5.05
C MET A 27 9.51 -9.77 -6.06
N LEU A 28 8.52 -8.96 -5.67
CA LEU A 28 7.39 -8.56 -6.52
C LEU A 28 7.61 -7.22 -7.22
N GLY A 29 8.46 -6.37 -6.66
CA GLY A 29 8.63 -4.98 -7.08
C GLY A 29 9.33 -4.15 -6.01
N ASP A 30 9.57 -2.90 -6.33
CA ASP A 30 10.24 -1.95 -5.45
C ASP A 30 9.27 -0.87 -4.95
N GLY A 31 9.59 -0.20 -3.85
CA GLY A 31 8.65 0.68 -3.18
C GLY A 31 9.06 1.08 -1.77
N MET A 32 8.05 1.34 -0.95
CA MET A 32 8.20 1.79 0.43
C MET A 32 7.09 1.17 1.28
N ALA A 33 7.39 0.86 2.54
CA ALA A 33 6.39 0.43 3.50
C ALA A 33 6.03 1.58 4.44
N ILE A 34 4.85 1.52 5.07
CA ILE A 34 4.41 2.53 6.02
C ILE A 34 3.89 1.87 7.29
N ALA A 35 4.37 2.34 8.44
CA ALA A 35 3.83 1.98 9.74
C ALA A 35 2.61 2.89 10.04
N PRO A 36 1.38 2.34 10.11
CA PRO A 36 0.15 3.14 10.15
C PRO A 36 -0.07 3.85 11.49
N GLU A 37 -0.55 5.09 11.41
CA GLU A 37 -1.03 5.89 12.55
C GLU A 37 -2.51 6.31 12.43
N ALA A 38 -3.08 6.26 11.22
CA ALA A 38 -4.50 6.48 10.96
C ALA A 38 -5.15 5.25 10.33
N ARG A 39 -6.49 5.17 10.38
CA ARG A 39 -7.26 3.98 9.96
C ARG A 39 -7.55 3.96 8.47
N GLU A 40 -7.59 5.13 7.86
CA GLU A 40 -7.96 5.36 6.48
C GLU A 40 -6.75 5.12 5.56
N VAL A 41 -6.99 4.32 4.52
CA VAL A 41 -6.02 4.07 3.45
C VAL A 41 -6.63 4.61 2.15
N TYR A 42 -5.87 5.46 1.47
CA TYR A 42 -6.26 6.21 0.29
C TYR A 42 -5.50 5.74 -0.94
N SER A 43 -5.99 6.08 -2.13
CA SER A 43 -5.28 5.79 -3.35
C SER A 43 -3.97 6.59 -3.42
N PRO A 44 -2.83 5.94 -3.70
CA PRO A 44 -1.55 6.61 -3.85
C PRO A 44 -1.30 7.10 -5.28
N VAL A 45 -2.14 6.73 -6.25
CA VAL A 45 -2.01 7.07 -7.67
C VAL A 45 -3.38 7.26 -8.32
N ALA A 46 -3.42 7.84 -9.51
CA ALA A 46 -4.59 7.79 -10.38
C ALA A 46 -4.58 6.48 -11.17
N GLY A 47 -5.73 5.84 -11.34
CA GLY A 47 -5.81 4.61 -12.13
C GLY A 47 -7.10 3.83 -11.94
N GLU A 48 -7.12 2.63 -12.50
CA GLU A 48 -8.20 1.66 -12.36
C GLU A 48 -7.84 0.64 -11.28
N ILE A 49 -8.79 0.32 -10.39
CA ILE A 49 -8.66 -0.80 -9.47
C ILE A 49 -8.72 -2.10 -10.28
N THR A 50 -7.60 -2.79 -10.40
CA THR A 50 -7.51 -4.06 -11.16
C THR A 50 -7.65 -5.28 -10.29
N MET A 51 -7.46 -5.12 -8.98
CA MET A 51 -7.53 -6.22 -8.02
C MET A 51 -8.00 -5.71 -6.66
N VAL A 52 -8.97 -6.41 -6.07
CA VAL A 52 -9.24 -6.40 -4.63
C VAL A 52 -9.24 -7.86 -4.21
N TYR A 53 -8.29 -8.25 -3.37
CA TYR A 53 -8.16 -9.65 -2.97
C TYR A 53 -9.39 -10.12 -2.17
N GLU A 54 -9.75 -11.40 -2.22
CA GLU A 54 -10.97 -11.91 -1.57
C GLU A 54 -11.01 -11.63 -0.05
N THR A 55 -9.85 -11.70 0.61
CA THR A 55 -9.68 -11.38 2.03
C THR A 55 -9.39 -9.91 2.30
N GLN A 56 -9.52 -9.05 1.27
CA GLN A 56 -9.45 -7.58 1.30
C GLN A 56 -8.14 -6.94 1.80
N HIS A 57 -7.10 -7.74 2.05
CA HIS A 57 -5.81 -7.24 2.54
C HIS A 57 -4.93 -6.61 1.45
N ALA A 58 -5.26 -6.78 0.17
CA ALA A 58 -4.45 -6.28 -0.93
C ALA A 58 -5.30 -5.65 -2.03
N ILE A 59 -4.86 -4.48 -2.50
CA ILE A 59 -5.50 -3.71 -3.57
C ILE A 59 -4.46 -3.43 -4.65
N GLY A 60 -4.78 -3.80 -5.89
CA GLY A 60 -4.00 -3.51 -7.07
C GLY A 60 -4.61 -2.36 -7.86
N ILE A 61 -3.77 -1.41 -8.28
CA ILE A 61 -4.16 -0.25 -9.08
C ILE A 61 -3.29 -0.21 -10.31
N LYS A 62 -3.90 -0.12 -11.49
CA LYS A 62 -3.17 0.10 -12.74
C LYS A 62 -3.33 1.53 -13.19
N THR A 63 -2.21 2.22 -13.33
CA THR A 63 -2.17 3.61 -13.77
C THR A 63 -2.47 3.70 -15.26
N GLU A 64 -2.81 4.89 -15.75
CA GLU A 64 -3.06 5.12 -17.19
C GLU A 64 -1.83 4.80 -18.06
N THR A 65 -0.62 4.91 -17.49
CA THR A 65 0.64 4.55 -18.16
C THR A 65 0.93 3.05 -18.15
N GLY A 66 0.08 2.26 -17.48
CA GLY A 66 0.18 0.82 -17.38
C GLY A 66 1.08 0.31 -16.25
N ILE A 67 1.49 1.19 -15.32
CA ILE A 67 2.22 0.79 -14.12
C ILE A 67 1.25 0.13 -13.13
N GLU A 68 1.66 -0.97 -12.52
CA GLU A 68 0.87 -1.70 -11.54
C GLU A 68 1.38 -1.36 -10.13
N ILE A 69 0.51 -0.76 -9.32
CA ILE A 69 0.75 -0.46 -7.91
C ILE A 69 0.05 -1.49 -7.05
N LEU A 70 0.75 -2.04 -6.07
CA LEU A 70 0.20 -2.94 -5.06
C LEU A 70 0.24 -2.25 -3.69
N LEU A 71 -0.92 -2.16 -3.06
CA LEU A 71 -1.04 -1.88 -1.63
C LEU A 71 -1.29 -3.21 -0.92
N HIS A 72 -0.37 -3.61 -0.05
CA HIS A 72 -0.52 -4.78 0.81
C HIS A 72 -0.69 -4.30 2.26
N ILE A 73 -1.81 -4.63 2.91
CA ILE A 73 -2.23 -4.01 4.17
C ILE A 73 -1.97 -4.97 5.33
N GLY A 74 -0.85 -4.74 6.03
CA GLY A 74 -0.33 -5.64 7.06
C GLY A 74 0.44 -6.82 6.47
N ILE A 75 1.05 -7.65 7.33
CA ILE A 75 1.71 -8.92 6.95
C ILE A 75 0.94 -10.07 7.59
N ASP A 76 0.80 -11.19 6.87
CA ASP A 76 -0.04 -12.34 7.23
C ASP A 76 -1.54 -12.04 7.42
N THR A 77 -1.99 -10.86 7.03
CA THR A 77 -3.39 -10.42 7.20
C THR A 77 -4.38 -11.13 6.28
N VAL A 78 -3.88 -11.83 5.25
CA VAL A 78 -4.68 -12.77 4.45
C VAL A 78 -5.43 -13.79 5.32
N MET A 79 -4.83 -14.21 6.44
CA MET A 79 -5.39 -15.19 7.37
C MET A 79 -6.59 -14.65 8.17
N LEU A 80 -6.87 -13.34 8.12
CA LEU A 80 -7.93 -12.68 8.88
C LEU A 80 -9.27 -12.65 8.15
N GLY A 81 -9.33 -13.15 6.91
CA GLY A 81 -10.57 -13.40 6.17
C GLY A 81 -11.42 -12.16 5.95
N GLY A 82 -10.82 -11.00 5.71
CA GLY A 82 -11.55 -9.75 5.44
C GLY A 82 -12.02 -8.98 6.68
N THR A 83 -12.07 -9.61 7.85
CA THR A 83 -12.65 -9.01 9.08
C THR A 83 -12.14 -7.61 9.44
N PRO A 84 -10.83 -7.29 9.36
CA PRO A 84 -10.35 -5.96 9.79
C PRO A 84 -10.52 -4.87 8.74
N PHE A 85 -11.02 -5.19 7.55
CA PHE A 85 -11.06 -4.29 6.41
C PHE A 85 -12.50 -3.90 6.07
N ASP A 86 -12.72 -2.60 5.87
CA ASP A 86 -13.97 -2.03 5.37
C ASP A 86 -13.67 -1.33 4.03
N THR A 87 -13.51 -2.14 2.99
CA THR A 87 -13.11 -1.71 1.64
C THR A 87 -14.25 -0.98 0.93
N LYS A 88 -13.93 0.15 0.31
CA LYS A 88 -14.88 1.10 -0.30
C LYS A 88 -14.86 1.10 -1.82
N VAL A 89 -13.96 0.32 -2.41
CA VAL A 89 -13.74 0.20 -3.85
C VAL A 89 -13.90 -1.24 -4.31
N GLN A 90 -14.13 -1.42 -5.59
CA GLN A 90 -14.20 -2.70 -6.28
C GLN A 90 -13.43 -2.66 -7.59
N VAL A 91 -13.19 -3.83 -8.19
CA VAL A 91 -12.52 -3.94 -9.49
C VAL A 91 -13.29 -3.19 -10.57
N GLY A 92 -12.57 -2.42 -11.39
CA GLY A 92 -13.11 -1.56 -12.44
C GLY A 92 -13.39 -0.11 -12.00
N ASP A 93 -13.38 0.17 -10.69
CA ASP A 93 -13.50 1.55 -10.21
C ASP A 93 -12.27 2.37 -10.63
N HIS A 94 -12.50 3.64 -10.95
CA HIS A 94 -11.42 4.59 -11.22
C HIS A 94 -11.21 5.48 -10.00
N VAL A 95 -9.95 5.66 -9.61
CA VAL A 95 -9.54 6.41 -8.42
C VAL A 95 -8.53 7.49 -8.77
N GLN A 96 -8.49 8.53 -7.93
CA GLN A 96 -7.50 9.60 -7.92
C GLN A 96 -6.68 9.56 -6.63
N PRO A 97 -5.45 10.12 -6.61
CA PRO A 97 -4.68 10.24 -5.38
C PRO A 97 -5.50 10.92 -4.27
N GLY A 98 -5.61 10.26 -3.12
CA GLY A 98 -6.41 10.74 -1.99
C GLY A 98 -7.85 10.23 -1.93
N ASP A 99 -8.33 9.45 -2.90
CA ASP A 99 -9.62 8.76 -2.79
C ASP A 99 -9.56 7.64 -1.76
N LEU A 100 -10.59 7.50 -0.93
CA LEU A 100 -10.63 6.49 0.14
C LEU A 100 -10.79 5.08 -0.44
N LEU A 101 -9.84 4.18 -0.14
CA LEU A 101 -9.87 2.79 -0.59
C LEU A 101 -10.44 1.85 0.47
N THR A 102 -9.98 1.95 1.71
CA THR A 102 -10.40 1.08 2.81
C THR A 102 -10.18 1.72 4.17
N ILE A 103 -10.95 1.29 5.16
CA ILE A 103 -10.75 1.63 6.57
C ILE A 103 -10.35 0.37 7.32
N VAL A 104 -9.27 0.47 8.10
CA VAL A 104 -8.64 -0.70 8.75
C VAL A 104 -8.79 -0.66 10.28
N ASP A 105 -9.04 -1.82 10.88
CA ASP A 105 -8.91 -2.05 12.32
C ASP A 105 -7.53 -2.59 12.68
N TRP A 106 -6.58 -1.67 12.88
CA TRP A 106 -5.21 -2.01 13.30
C TRP A 106 -5.15 -2.72 14.66
N ASN A 107 -6.10 -2.44 15.57
CA ASN A 107 -6.12 -3.10 16.86
C ASN A 107 -6.49 -4.57 16.72
N TYR A 108 -7.42 -4.90 15.82
CA TYR A 108 -7.76 -6.27 15.49
C TYR A 108 -6.55 -7.01 14.90
N ILE A 109 -5.85 -6.41 13.93
CA ILE A 109 -4.65 -6.98 13.31
C ILE A 109 -3.59 -7.29 14.38
N ARG A 110 -3.26 -6.32 15.26
CA ARG A 110 -2.31 -6.53 16.37
C ARG A 110 -2.74 -7.63 17.33
N LYS A 111 -4.02 -7.68 17.70
CA LYS A 111 -4.57 -8.72 18.60
C LYS A 111 -4.48 -10.13 18.01
N LYS A 112 -4.43 -10.24 16.69
CA LYS A 112 -4.28 -11.52 15.98
C LYS A 112 -2.82 -11.90 15.73
N GLY A 113 -1.87 -11.07 16.14
CA GLY A 113 -0.42 -11.34 16.02
C GLY A 113 0.15 -11.04 14.64
N CYS A 114 -0.61 -10.37 13.76
CA CYS A 114 -0.15 -9.94 12.44
C CYS A 114 0.59 -8.59 12.54
N ASP A 115 1.52 -8.35 11.61
CA ASP A 115 2.16 -7.04 11.47
C ASP A 115 1.18 -6.06 10.79
N THR A 116 1.22 -4.80 11.21
CA THR A 116 0.42 -3.71 10.65
C THR A 116 1.14 -2.94 9.55
N ILE A 117 2.41 -3.21 9.29
CA ILE A 117 3.18 -2.53 8.24
C ILE A 117 2.47 -2.67 6.87
N VAL A 118 2.40 -1.57 6.11
CA VAL A 118 1.70 -1.51 4.82
C VAL A 118 2.71 -1.31 3.69
N PRO A 119 3.16 -2.37 2.99
CA PRO A 119 3.93 -2.22 1.76
C PRO A 119 3.14 -1.54 0.63
N VAL A 120 3.78 -0.60 -0.04
CA VAL A 120 3.29 0.09 -1.25
C VAL A 120 4.35 -0.09 -2.33
N LEU A 121 4.04 -0.86 -3.36
CA LEU A 121 5.01 -1.31 -4.36
C LEU A 121 4.60 -0.91 -5.77
N ALA A 122 5.59 -0.61 -6.61
CA ALA A 122 5.45 -0.66 -8.07
C ALA A 122 5.92 -2.03 -8.56
N ILE A 123 4.99 -2.86 -9.04
CA ILE A 123 5.25 -4.23 -9.46
C ILE A 123 6.17 -4.24 -10.69
N ASN A 124 7.18 -5.11 -10.69
CA ASN A 124 8.15 -5.26 -11.79
C ASN A 124 8.83 -3.94 -12.21
N ARG A 125 9.00 -3.00 -11.27
CA ARG A 125 9.63 -1.70 -11.50
C ARG A 125 10.64 -1.40 -10.39
N LYS A 126 11.57 -0.49 -10.70
CA LYS A 126 12.44 0.16 -9.72
C LYS A 126 11.88 1.52 -9.36
N VAL A 127 12.19 1.96 -8.15
CA VAL A 127 11.76 3.27 -7.67
C VAL A 127 12.91 4.06 -7.09
N LYS A 128 12.79 5.38 -7.14
CA LYS A 128 13.63 6.31 -6.41
C LYS A 128 12.85 6.83 -5.21
N LEU A 129 13.33 6.54 -4.01
CA LEU A 129 12.71 6.98 -2.77
C LEU A 129 12.80 8.51 -2.63
N LEU A 130 11.67 9.15 -2.36
CA LEU A 130 11.59 10.59 -2.09
C LEU A 130 11.45 10.87 -0.59
N LYS A 131 10.97 9.89 0.16
CA LYS A 131 10.81 9.89 1.61
C LYS A 131 11.40 8.61 2.20
N SER A 132 12.01 8.70 3.37
CA SER A 132 12.56 7.53 4.07
C SER A 132 12.70 7.82 5.56
N GLU A 133 12.23 6.90 6.41
CA GLU A 133 12.37 6.97 7.87
C GLU A 133 11.77 8.23 8.54
N GLU A 134 10.78 8.86 7.89
CA GLU A 134 10.11 10.07 8.36
C GLU A 134 8.58 9.90 8.36
N ASN A 135 7.88 10.80 9.05
CA ASN A 135 6.42 10.81 9.07
C ASN A 135 5.87 11.31 7.72
N VAL A 136 4.84 10.63 7.22
CA VAL A 136 4.17 10.94 5.97
C VAL A 136 2.66 11.07 6.16
N LYS A 137 2.04 11.85 5.29
CA LYS A 137 0.58 12.05 5.22
C LYS A 137 0.05 11.74 3.82
N PRO A 138 -1.25 11.41 3.68
CA PRO A 138 -1.88 11.24 2.38
C PRO A 138 -1.59 12.40 1.43
N GLY A 139 -1.19 12.08 0.20
CA GLY A 139 -0.84 13.08 -0.82
C GLY A 139 0.60 13.60 -0.78
N GLU A 140 1.42 13.21 0.20
CA GLU A 140 2.86 13.47 0.17
C GLU A 140 3.58 12.46 -0.73
N ALA A 141 4.49 12.93 -1.58
CA ALA A 141 5.21 12.07 -2.52
C ALA A 141 6.11 11.07 -1.77
N LEU A 142 5.93 9.77 -2.01
CA LEU A 142 6.63 8.69 -1.31
C LEU A 142 7.85 8.22 -2.11
N PHE A 143 7.63 7.91 -3.38
CA PHE A 143 8.67 7.52 -4.33
C PHE A 143 8.28 7.86 -5.76
N GLU A 144 9.30 7.95 -6.61
CA GLU A 144 9.20 8.14 -8.05
C GLU A 144 9.45 6.80 -8.75
N ILE A 145 8.63 6.47 -9.75
CA ILE A 145 8.72 5.20 -10.48
C ILE A 145 9.56 5.42 -11.73
N GLU A 146 10.64 4.64 -11.85
CA GLU A 146 11.52 4.67 -13.00
C GLU A 146 10.79 4.13 -14.25
N ALA A 147 11.04 4.76 -15.40
CA ALA A 147 10.43 4.40 -16.68
C ALA A 147 10.99 3.09 -17.24
#